data_AF-A0A2E5BQZ1-F1
#
_entry.id   AF-A0A2E5BQZ1-F1
#
_cell.length_a   1.000
_cell.length_b   1.000
_cell.length_c   1.000
_cell.angle_alpha   90.00
_cell.angle_beta   90.00
_cell.angle_gamma   90.00
#
_symmetry.space_group_name_H-M   'P 1'
#
loop_
_entity.id
_entity.type
_entity.pdbx_description
1 polymer ?
#
loop_
_entity_poly.entity_id
_entity_poly.type
_entity_poly.pdbx_seq_one_letter_code
_entity_poly.pdbx_strand_id
1 'polypeptide(L)'
;MSSEAITQSLEAVAEKCGDPTQLVYARVFERHPDLKPLFILDRDDSAKGNMLSQVIDCFLDFDGNRHFATSMISTEMVNHGHLGIEPKVFSSFFNIVKETFEDVLGDAWTEEYEAAWSTLISELNREVEIQSS
;
A
#
# COMPACT_ATOMS: atom_id res chain seq x y z
N MET A 1 -6.76 17.28 -5.68
CA MET A 1 -7.54 16.19 -6.32
C MET A 1 -6.51 15.14 -6.73
N SER A 2 -6.79 13.86 -6.52
CA SER A 2 -5.91 12.77 -6.98
C SER A 2 -5.81 12.77 -8.50
N SER A 3 -4.71 12.24 -9.00
CA SER A 3 -4.49 11.88 -10.39
C SER A 3 -5.53 10.88 -10.86
N GLU A 4 -5.97 11.10 -12.10
CA GLU A 4 -6.88 10.20 -12.80
C GLU A 4 -6.25 8.81 -12.97
N ALA A 5 -4.93 8.75 -13.21
CA ALA A 5 -4.19 7.51 -13.43
C ALA A 5 -4.21 6.59 -12.19
N ILE A 6 -4.04 7.14 -10.99
CA ILE A 6 -4.11 6.36 -9.74
C ILE A 6 -5.53 5.81 -9.57
N THR A 7 -6.54 6.67 -9.70
CA THR A 7 -7.95 6.30 -9.51
C THR A 7 -8.37 5.21 -10.50
N GLN A 8 -8.10 5.40 -11.79
CA GLN A 8 -8.45 4.42 -12.84
C GLN A 8 -7.71 3.09 -12.68
N SER A 9 -6.43 3.11 -12.26
CA SER A 9 -5.70 1.87 -12.03
C SER A 9 -6.30 1.05 -10.88
N LEU A 10 -6.78 1.69 -9.82
CA LEU A 10 -7.46 1.03 -8.70
C LEU A 10 -8.79 0.42 -9.13
N GLU A 11 -9.57 1.15 -9.92
CA GLU A 11 -10.82 0.65 -10.53
C GLU A 11 -10.55 -0.57 -11.42
N ALA A 12 -9.54 -0.50 -12.29
CA ALA A 12 -9.17 -1.60 -13.18
C ALA A 12 -8.72 -2.86 -12.40
N VAL A 13 -8.00 -2.70 -11.28
CA VAL A 13 -7.65 -3.84 -10.40
C VAL A 13 -8.91 -4.46 -9.82
N ALA A 14 -9.82 -3.64 -9.29
CA ALA A 14 -11.08 -4.10 -8.71
C ALA A 14 -11.95 -4.84 -9.75
N GLU A 15 -12.03 -4.33 -10.98
CA GLU A 15 -12.74 -5.00 -12.09
C GLU A 15 -12.12 -6.35 -12.45
N LYS A 16 -10.80 -6.48 -12.35
CA LYS A 16 -10.08 -7.68 -12.80
C LYS A 16 -10.03 -8.79 -11.76
N CYS A 17 -9.85 -8.49 -10.48
CA CYS A 17 -9.72 -9.51 -9.43
C CYS A 17 -10.68 -9.36 -8.24
N GLY A 18 -11.52 -8.32 -8.20
CA GLY A 18 -12.34 -8.02 -7.03
C GLY A 18 -11.46 -7.52 -5.89
N ASP A 19 -11.44 -8.23 -4.75
CA ASP A 19 -10.61 -7.87 -3.60
C ASP A 19 -9.15 -8.36 -3.77
N PRO A 20 -8.15 -7.46 -3.88
CA PRO A 20 -6.76 -7.84 -4.05
C PRO A 20 -6.05 -8.23 -2.74
N THR A 21 -6.72 -8.20 -1.58
CA THR A 21 -6.11 -8.44 -0.25
C THR A 21 -5.27 -9.72 -0.20
N GLN A 22 -5.79 -10.84 -0.69
CA GLN A 22 -5.06 -12.11 -0.66
C GLN A 22 -3.80 -12.08 -1.54
N LEU A 23 -3.86 -11.41 -2.69
CA LEU A 23 -2.71 -11.29 -3.61
C LEU A 23 -1.61 -10.41 -3.00
N VAL A 24 -2.00 -9.28 -2.41
CA VAL A 24 -1.06 -8.36 -1.74
C VAL A 24 -0.38 -9.07 -0.58
N TYR A 25 -1.12 -9.71 0.31
CA TYR A 25 -0.53 -10.33 1.50
C TYR A 25 0.23 -11.61 1.20
N ALA A 26 -0.11 -12.35 0.13
CA ALA A 26 0.75 -13.42 -0.36
C ALA A 26 2.16 -12.90 -0.66
N ARG A 27 2.27 -11.74 -1.33
CA ARG A 27 3.55 -11.09 -1.63
C ARG A 27 4.25 -10.52 -0.41
N VAL A 28 3.51 -9.91 0.52
CA VAL A 28 4.06 -9.47 1.83
C VAL A 28 4.76 -10.64 2.52
N PHE A 29 4.09 -11.79 2.59
CA PHE A 29 4.59 -12.95 3.29
C PHE A 29 5.66 -13.75 2.54
N GLU A 30 5.79 -13.55 1.24
CA GLU A 30 6.92 -14.03 0.44
C GLU A 30 8.19 -13.22 0.74
N ARG A 31 8.07 -11.89 0.83
CA ARG A 31 9.21 -10.99 1.10
C ARG A 31 9.60 -10.89 2.57
N HIS A 32 8.60 -10.95 3.44
CA HIS A 32 8.74 -10.79 4.89
C HIS A 32 8.03 -11.96 5.60
N PRO A 33 8.55 -13.20 5.48
CA PRO A 33 7.93 -14.37 6.11
C PRO A 33 7.80 -14.24 7.63
N ASP A 34 8.68 -13.46 8.26
CA ASP A 34 8.68 -13.16 9.70
C ASP A 34 7.45 -12.34 10.15
N LEU A 35 6.69 -11.74 9.23
CA LEU A 35 5.43 -11.04 9.55
C LEU A 35 4.23 -11.99 9.67
N LYS A 36 4.30 -13.21 9.11
CA LYS A 36 3.18 -14.19 9.16
C LYS A 36 2.66 -14.43 10.59
N PRO A 37 3.51 -14.54 11.64
CA PRO A 37 3.04 -14.74 13.00
C PRO A 37 2.13 -13.62 13.53
N LEU A 38 2.28 -12.38 13.04
CA LEU A 38 1.44 -11.24 13.46
C LEU A 38 -0.02 -11.39 13.02
N PHE A 39 -0.29 -12.24 12.01
CA PHE A 39 -1.60 -12.41 11.40
C PHE A 39 -2.27 -13.76 11.73
N ILE A 40 -1.73 -14.56 12.68
CA ILE A 40 -2.29 -15.90 13.02
C ILE A 40 -3.75 -15.83 13.49
N LEU A 41 -4.15 -14.72 14.12
CA LEU A 41 -5.51 -14.51 14.61
C LEU A 41 -6.46 -13.97 13.52
N ASP A 42 -5.93 -13.48 12.41
CA ASP A 42 -6.71 -12.91 11.31
C ASP A 42 -7.12 -13.99 10.30
N ARG A 43 -8.08 -14.82 10.71
CA ARG A 43 -8.49 -16.05 10.01
C ARG A 43 -9.42 -15.82 8.82
N ASP A 44 -10.06 -14.66 8.75
CA ASP A 44 -11.03 -14.28 7.73
C ASP A 44 -10.54 -13.12 6.86
N ASP A 45 -9.25 -12.78 6.98
CA ASP A 45 -8.59 -11.67 6.30
C ASP A 45 -9.18 -10.29 6.63
N SER A 46 -9.98 -10.15 7.68
CA SER A 46 -10.63 -8.89 8.05
C SER A 46 -9.63 -7.80 8.45
N ALA A 47 -8.58 -8.14 9.20
CA ALA A 47 -7.55 -7.17 9.57
C ALA A 47 -6.72 -6.78 8.34
N LYS A 48 -6.30 -7.77 7.54
CA LYS A 48 -5.56 -7.55 6.29
C LYS A 48 -6.33 -6.68 5.30
N GLY A 49 -7.61 -6.97 5.09
CA GLY A 49 -8.48 -6.19 4.19
C GLY A 49 -8.69 -4.76 4.67
N ASN A 50 -8.84 -4.55 5.98
CA ASN A 50 -8.93 -3.21 6.56
C ASN A 50 -7.61 -2.42 6.34
N MET A 51 -6.46 -3.02 6.66
CA MET A 51 -5.15 -2.39 6.43
C MET A 51 -4.95 -2.01 4.97
N LEU A 52 -5.30 -2.89 4.03
CA LEU A 52 -5.18 -2.58 2.60
C LEU A 52 -6.11 -1.43 2.20
N SER A 53 -7.35 -1.44 2.70
CA SER A 53 -8.32 -0.36 2.42
C SER A 53 -7.80 0.99 2.93
N GLN A 54 -7.25 1.04 4.15
CA GLN A 54 -6.64 2.25 4.71
C GLN A 54 -5.45 2.74 3.88
N VAL A 55 -4.64 1.83 3.34
CA VAL A 55 -3.52 2.20 2.47
C VAL A 55 -3.98 2.71 1.11
N ILE A 56 -5.07 2.16 0.54
CA ILE A 56 -5.67 2.72 -0.68
C ILE A 56 -6.22 4.13 -0.44
N ASP A 57 -6.91 4.35 0.69
CA ASP A 57 -7.36 5.69 1.09
C ASP A 57 -6.17 6.65 1.28
N CYS A 58 -5.06 6.16 1.85
CA CYS A 58 -3.82 6.90 1.99
C CYS A 58 -3.27 7.34 0.63
N PHE A 59 -3.23 6.42 -0.35
CA PHE A 59 -2.76 6.72 -1.71
C PHE A 59 -3.58 7.82 -2.37
N LEU A 60 -4.91 7.72 -2.33
CA LEU A 60 -5.81 8.70 -2.92
C LEU A 60 -5.69 10.07 -2.27
N ASP A 61 -5.58 10.14 -0.94
CA ASP A 61 -5.40 11.41 -0.24
C ASP A 61 -4.01 12.01 -0.47
N PHE A 62 -2.97 11.19 -0.45
CA PHE A 62 -1.58 11.64 -0.60
C PHE A 62 -1.27 12.17 -2.00
N ASP A 63 -1.81 11.51 -3.02
CA ASP A 63 -1.78 11.96 -4.42
C ASP A 63 -2.67 13.20 -4.66
N GLY A 64 -3.63 13.43 -3.76
CA GLY A 64 -4.51 14.59 -3.76
C GLY A 64 -4.03 15.75 -2.88
N ASN A 65 -4.89 16.16 -1.95
CA ASN A 65 -4.68 17.37 -1.14
C ASN A 65 -3.96 17.09 0.20
N ARG A 66 -3.64 15.83 0.50
CA ARG A 66 -2.92 15.39 1.71
C ARG A 66 -3.62 15.84 3.00
N HIS A 67 -4.93 15.63 3.08
CA HIS A 67 -5.71 16.04 4.26
C HIS A 67 -5.38 15.23 5.51
N PHE A 68 -5.04 13.94 5.36
CA PHE A 68 -4.78 13.04 6.49
C PHE A 68 -3.64 12.04 6.27
N ALA A 69 -3.18 11.82 5.03
CA ALA A 69 -2.21 10.78 4.74
C ALA A 69 -0.90 10.93 5.56
N THR A 70 -0.38 12.15 5.69
CA THR A 70 0.81 12.43 6.51
C THR A 70 0.65 12.03 7.98
N SER A 71 -0.49 12.39 8.62
CA SER A 71 -0.73 12.07 10.02
C SER A 71 -1.05 10.59 10.24
N MET A 72 -1.73 9.96 9.27
CA MET A 72 -1.94 8.52 9.25
C MET A 72 -0.60 7.78 9.19
N ILE A 73 0.29 8.12 8.27
CA ILE A 73 1.62 7.50 8.14
C ILE A 73 2.37 7.59 9.47
N SER A 74 2.36 8.75 10.11
CA SER A 74 3.04 8.96 11.40
C SER A 74 2.47 8.06 12.50
N THR A 75 1.14 8.00 12.59
CA THR A 75 0.44 7.18 13.58
C THR A 75 0.71 5.69 13.34
N GLU A 76 0.62 5.25 12.09
CA GLU A 76 0.80 3.84 11.76
C GLU A 76 2.25 3.39 11.90
N MET A 77 3.23 4.25 11.61
CA MET A 77 4.63 3.95 11.92
C MET A 77 4.85 3.68 13.41
N VAL A 78 4.23 4.46 14.29
CA VAL A 78 4.29 4.23 15.74
C VAL A 78 3.61 2.91 16.12
N ASN A 79 2.40 2.66 15.60
CA ASN A 79 1.66 1.41 15.85
C ASN A 79 2.46 0.18 15.41
N HIS A 80 3.04 0.21 14.22
CA HIS A 80 3.85 -0.86 13.65
C HIS A 80 5.19 -1.01 14.39
N GLY A 81 5.79 0.10 14.85
CA GLY A 81 6.98 0.08 15.69
C GLY A 81 6.77 -0.67 17.01
N HIS A 82 5.59 -0.54 17.65
CA HIS A 82 5.24 -1.33 18.84
C HIS A 82 5.17 -2.85 18.57
N LEU A 83 5.01 -3.25 17.31
CA LEU A 83 5.03 -4.64 16.86
C LEU A 83 6.42 -5.10 16.40
N GLY A 84 7.44 -4.22 16.47
CA GLY A 84 8.81 -4.50 16.03
C GLY A 84 9.02 -4.37 14.52
N ILE A 85 8.13 -3.67 13.81
CA ILE A 85 8.26 -3.43 12.37
C ILE A 85 9.06 -2.15 12.15
N GLU A 86 10.23 -2.31 11.53
CA GLU A 86 11.10 -1.19 11.16
C GLU A 86 10.46 -0.28 10.10
N PRO A 87 10.74 1.04 10.09
CA PRO A 87 10.18 1.98 9.11
C PRO A 87 10.38 1.57 7.65
N LYS A 88 11.53 0.95 7.33
CA LYS A 88 11.81 0.44 5.98
C LYS A 88 10.93 -0.75 5.59
N VAL A 89 10.58 -1.61 6.55
CA VAL A 89 9.65 -2.73 6.30
C VAL A 89 8.24 -2.17 6.14
N PHE A 90 7.85 -1.20 6.98
CA PHE A 90 6.58 -0.48 6.85
C PHE A 90 6.41 0.16 5.46
N SER A 91 7.37 0.97 5.00
CA SER A 91 7.26 1.65 3.70
C SER A 91 7.37 0.70 2.50
N SER A 92 8.02 -0.46 2.67
CA SER A 92 8.07 -1.50 1.62
C SER A 92 6.68 -2.00 1.23
N PHE A 93 5.68 -1.91 2.12
CA PHE A 93 4.30 -2.29 1.83
C PHE A 93 3.72 -1.51 0.65
N PHE A 94 4.03 -0.21 0.51
CA PHE A 94 3.52 0.60 -0.58
C PHE A 94 4.00 0.08 -1.96
N ASN A 95 5.28 -0.30 -2.04
CA ASN A 95 5.85 -0.93 -3.24
C ASN A 95 5.19 -2.28 -3.54
N ILE A 96 4.98 -3.10 -2.51
CA ILE A 96 4.33 -4.41 -2.66
C ILE A 96 2.92 -4.26 -3.25
N VAL A 97 2.15 -3.26 -2.80
CA VAL A 97 0.83 -2.97 -3.35
C VAL A 97 0.92 -2.56 -4.82
N LYS A 98 1.79 -1.59 -5.18
CA LYS A 98 1.99 -1.17 -6.58
C LYS A 98 2.29 -2.37 -7.48
N GLU A 99 3.31 -3.14 -7.15
CA GLU A 99 3.74 -4.26 -7.97
C GLU A 99 2.63 -5.32 -8.07
N THR A 100 1.81 -5.49 -7.02
CA THR A 100 0.71 -6.45 -7.07
C THR A 100 -0.35 -5.99 -8.06
N PHE A 101 -0.64 -4.69 -8.10
CA PHE A 101 -1.57 -4.10 -9.06
C PHE A 101 -1.02 -4.16 -10.49
N GLU A 102 0.28 -3.91 -10.67
CA GLU A 102 0.99 -4.09 -11.93
C GLU A 102 0.85 -5.53 -12.44
N ASP A 103 1.11 -6.53 -11.60
CA ASP A 103 0.96 -7.95 -11.99
C ASP A 103 -0.49 -8.35 -12.24
N VAL A 104 -1.44 -7.84 -11.44
CA VAL A 104 -2.87 -8.05 -11.68
C VAL A 104 -3.25 -7.52 -13.05
N LEU A 105 -2.86 -6.29 -13.39
CA LEU A 105 -3.24 -5.65 -14.64
C LEU A 105 -2.47 -6.20 -15.85
N GLY A 106 -1.23 -6.65 -15.69
CA GLY A 106 -0.42 -7.22 -16.77
C GLY A 106 -0.33 -6.25 -17.95
N ASP A 107 -0.70 -6.69 -19.15
CA ASP A 107 -0.71 -5.85 -20.37
C ASP A 107 -1.59 -4.59 -20.27
N ALA A 108 -2.54 -4.55 -19.31
CA ALA A 108 -3.36 -3.36 -19.04
C ALA A 108 -2.66 -2.32 -18.15
N TRP A 109 -1.50 -2.63 -17.58
CA TRP A 109 -0.67 -1.67 -16.86
C TRP A 109 0.03 -0.74 -17.86
N THR A 110 -0.44 0.50 -17.93
CA THR A 110 0.06 1.47 -18.91
C THR A 110 1.30 2.21 -18.41
N GLU A 111 2.05 2.84 -19.31
CA GLU A 111 3.16 3.74 -18.95
C GLU A 111 2.70 4.92 -18.08
N GLU A 112 1.45 5.36 -18.25
CA GLU A 112 0.86 6.43 -17.43
C GLU A 112 0.61 5.97 -15.99
N TYR A 113 0.10 4.74 -15.80
CA TYR A 113 -0.04 4.15 -14.47
C TYR A 113 1.33 3.99 -13.82
N GLU A 114 2.31 3.47 -14.55
CA GLU A 114 3.67 3.31 -14.04
C GLU A 114 4.27 4.63 -13.56
N ALA A 115 4.15 5.70 -14.34
CA ALA A 115 4.70 7.01 -13.99
C ALA A 115 4.01 7.62 -12.76
N ALA A 116 2.68 7.54 -12.69
CA ALA A 116 1.90 8.06 -11.56
C ALA A 116 2.25 7.31 -10.27
N TRP A 117 2.22 5.97 -10.30
CA TRP A 117 2.55 5.14 -9.14
C TRP A 117 4.01 5.31 -8.70
N SER A 118 4.96 5.33 -9.64
CA SER A 118 6.37 5.55 -9.30
C SER A 118 6.61 6.89 -8.59
N THR A 119 5.91 7.95 -9.02
CA THR A 119 5.96 9.26 -8.35
C THR A 119 5.36 9.19 -6.95
N LEU A 120 4.15 8.66 -6.83
CA LEU A 120 3.44 8.52 -5.55
C LEU A 120 4.26 7.73 -4.52
N ILE A 121 4.76 6.56 -4.90
CA ILE A 121 5.54 5.70 -4.00
C ILE A 121 6.86 6.36 -3.58
N SER A 122 7.54 7.04 -4.50
CA SER A 122 8.76 7.80 -4.19
C SER A 122 8.51 8.87 -3.12
N GLU A 123 7.40 9.59 -3.23
CA GLU A 123 7.05 10.64 -2.27
C GLU A 123 6.57 10.08 -0.92
N LEU A 124 5.81 8.99 -0.91
CA LEU A 124 5.43 8.29 0.33
C LEU A 124 6.64 7.76 1.09
N ASN A 125 7.62 7.19 0.37
CA ASN A 125 8.86 6.72 0.99
C ASN A 125 9.65 7.88 1.59
N ARG A 126 9.72 9.02 0.90
CA ARG A 126 10.34 10.24 1.45
C ARG A 126 9.60 10.74 2.70
N GLU A 127 8.28 10.69 2.72
CA GLU A 127 7.49 11.07 3.89
C GLU A 127 7.84 10.18 5.10
N VAL A 128 7.93 8.86 4.91
CA VAL A 128 8.36 7.93 5.96
C VAL A 128 9.78 8.25 6.45
N GLU A 129 10.70 8.55 5.55
CA GLU A 129 12.08 8.94 5.90
C GLU A 129 12.12 10.19 6.78
N ILE A 130 11.36 11.23 6.40
CA ILE A 130 11.24 12.49 7.14
C ILE A 130 10.70 12.23 8.56
N GLN A 131 9.68 11.39 8.69
CA GLN A 131 9.05 11.09 9.98
C GLN A 131 9.85 10.13 10.86
N SER A 132 10.79 9.38 10.27
CA SER A 132 11.70 8.48 10.99
C SER A 132 12.99 9.15 11.48
N SER A 133 13.22 10.42 11.09
CA SER A 133 14.42 11.21 11.42
C SER A 133 14.27 11.95 12.75
#